data_AF-A0A4U0WKN7-F1
#
_entry.id   AF-A0A4U0WKN7-F1
#
_cell.length_a   1.000
_cell.length_b   1.000
_cell.length_c   1.000
_cell.angle_alpha   90.00
_cell.angle_beta   90.00
_cell.angle_gamma   90.00
#
_symmetry.space_group_name_H-M   'P 1'
#
loop_
_entity.id
_entity.type
_entity.pdbx_description
1 polymer ?
#
loop_
_entity_poly.entity_id
_entity_poly.type
_entity_poly.pdbx_seq_one_letter_code
_entity_poly.pdbx_strand_id
1 'polypeptide(L)'
;NTILKKYDGRFKDIFQEIYEKQYRKEFEAKGLWYEHRLIDDMVAQMIKNEGGMVIAMKNYDGDVQSDIVAQGFGSLGLMTSVLITPDGKTFEAEAAHGTVTRHFREHQKGNPTSTNPIASIFAWTRGLAKRGELDDTPELVKFAESLEEACIHVVDQQGIMTKDLAISCGKKDDYVTTTQYLDAVEKRMKAVLSAKL
;
A
#
# COMPACT_ATOMS: atom_id res chain seq x y z
N ASN A 1 8.34 25.63 -11.70
CA ASN A 1 8.17 24.87 -12.96
C ASN A 1 8.97 25.49 -14.05
N THR A 2 10.03 24.78 -14.46
CA THR A 2 11.07 25.26 -15.36
C THR A 2 10.75 24.95 -16.82
N ILE A 3 10.20 23.76 -17.10
CA ILE A 3 9.93 23.27 -18.45
C ILE A 3 8.46 23.50 -18.86
N LEU A 4 7.50 22.78 -18.26
CA LEU A 4 6.07 22.90 -18.59
C LEU A 4 5.41 24.04 -17.81
N LYS A 5 5.83 25.28 -18.08
CA LYS A 5 5.47 26.48 -17.29
C LYS A 5 3.97 26.67 -17.09
N LYS A 6 3.15 26.41 -18.12
CA LYS A 6 1.68 26.54 -18.03
C LYS A 6 1.02 25.29 -17.46
N TYR A 7 1.35 24.12 -18.01
CA TYR A 7 0.68 22.86 -17.66
C TYR A 7 0.99 22.46 -16.22
N ASP A 8 2.28 22.28 -15.87
CA ASP A 8 2.68 21.95 -14.50
C ASP A 8 2.50 23.16 -13.57
N GLY A 9 2.68 24.39 -14.09
CA GLY A 9 2.37 25.61 -13.35
C GLY A 9 0.95 25.60 -12.78
N ARG A 10 -0.03 25.08 -13.54
CA ARG A 10 -1.41 25.00 -13.10
C ARG A 10 -1.60 24.09 -11.88
N PHE A 11 -0.87 22.97 -11.80
CA PHE A 11 -0.90 22.11 -10.60
C PHE A 11 -0.36 22.86 -9.38
N LYS A 12 0.81 23.50 -9.52
CA LYS A 12 1.40 24.30 -8.44
C LYS A 12 0.44 25.37 -7.94
N ASP A 13 -0.12 26.16 -8.86
CA ASP A 13 -0.95 27.31 -8.51
C ASP A 13 -2.25 26.87 -7.83
N ILE A 14 -2.90 25.80 -8.33
CA ILE A 14 -4.11 25.24 -7.71
C ILE A 14 -3.83 24.72 -6.30
N PHE A 15 -2.77 23.94 -6.10
CA PHE A 15 -2.42 23.42 -4.78
C PHE A 15 -2.11 24.54 -3.79
N GLN A 16 -1.35 25.55 -4.22
CA GLN A 16 -1.03 26.72 -3.39
C GLN A 16 -2.30 27.47 -2.98
N GLU A 17 -3.21 27.72 -3.92
CA GLU A 17 -4.47 28.41 -3.67
C GLU A 17 -5.35 27.66 -2.66
N ILE A 18 -5.49 26.34 -2.82
CA ILE A 18 -6.26 25.49 -1.90
C ILE A 18 -5.62 25.46 -0.51
N TYR A 19 -4.28 25.27 -0.44
CA TYR A 19 -3.54 25.27 0.82
C TYR A 19 -3.74 26.58 1.59
N GLU A 20 -3.56 27.73 0.93
CA GLU A 20 -3.70 29.04 1.57
C GLU A 20 -5.13 29.33 2.03
N LYS A 21 -6.13 28.95 1.24
CA LYS A 21 -7.54 29.24 1.54
C LYS A 21 -8.13 28.33 2.60
N GLN A 22 -7.75 27.05 2.62
CA GLN A 22 -8.45 26.02 3.40
C GLN A 22 -7.57 25.39 4.48
N TYR A 23 -6.34 25.01 4.17
CA TYR A 23 -5.59 24.07 5.00
C TYR A 23 -4.44 24.67 5.81
N ARG A 24 -3.95 25.86 5.46
CA ARG A 24 -2.74 26.43 6.07
C ARG A 24 -2.79 26.49 7.60
N LYS A 25 -3.90 27.00 8.15
CA LYS A 25 -4.07 27.11 9.61
C LYS A 25 -4.05 25.75 10.30
N GLU A 26 -4.67 24.75 9.70
CA GLU A 26 -4.71 23.39 10.26
C GLU A 26 -3.35 22.69 10.18
N PHE A 27 -2.60 22.92 9.09
CA PHE A 27 -1.24 22.41 8.93
C PHE A 27 -0.31 23.03 10.00
N GLU A 28 -0.30 24.36 10.11
CA GLU A 28 0.53 25.08 11.09
C GLU A 28 0.17 24.67 12.53
N ALA A 29 -1.12 24.51 12.85
CA ALA A 29 -1.57 24.04 14.17
C ALA A 29 -1.10 22.62 14.51
N LYS A 30 -0.85 21.77 13.50
CA LYS A 30 -0.33 20.41 13.65
C LYS A 30 1.20 20.34 13.49
N GLY A 31 1.88 21.46 13.27
CA GLY A 31 3.33 21.50 13.00
C GLY A 31 3.71 20.90 11.65
N LEU A 32 2.77 20.83 10.70
CA LEU A 32 2.96 20.33 9.34
C LEU A 32 3.15 21.48 8.35
N TRP A 33 3.72 21.18 7.18
CA TRP A 33 3.89 22.15 6.10
C TRP A 33 3.56 21.54 4.73
N TYR A 34 3.36 22.42 3.75
CA TYR A 34 3.22 22.07 2.34
C TYR A 34 4.34 22.76 1.54
N GLU A 35 4.96 22.02 0.63
CA GLU A 35 5.99 22.56 -0.24
C GLU A 35 5.88 21.95 -1.64
N HIS A 36 5.89 22.79 -2.67
CA HIS A 36 6.05 22.36 -4.05
C HIS A 36 7.54 22.23 -4.40
N ARG A 37 7.95 21.04 -4.87
CA ARG A 37 9.31 20.79 -5.38
C ARG A 37 9.30 20.40 -6.86
N LEU A 38 10.43 20.60 -7.54
CA LEU A 38 10.64 19.99 -8.85
C LEU A 38 10.86 18.49 -8.68
N ILE A 39 10.43 17.69 -9.65
CA ILE A 39 10.41 16.23 -9.51
C ILE A 39 11.80 15.62 -9.31
N ASP A 40 12.82 16.18 -9.96
CA ASP A 40 14.22 15.76 -9.84
C ASP A 40 14.79 15.98 -8.42
N ASP A 41 14.51 17.13 -7.82
CA ASP A 41 14.86 17.40 -6.42
C ASP A 41 14.04 16.52 -5.45
N MET A 42 12.74 16.35 -5.73
CA MET A 42 11.84 15.56 -4.86
C MET A 42 12.26 14.10 -4.80
N VAL A 43 12.54 13.45 -5.93
CA VAL A 43 12.97 12.03 -5.91
C VAL A 43 14.35 11.87 -5.24
N ALA A 44 15.25 12.84 -5.40
CA ALA A 44 16.54 12.82 -4.70
C ALA A 44 16.38 12.92 -3.17
N GLN A 45 15.41 13.72 -2.70
CA GLN A 45 15.09 13.82 -1.27
C GLN A 45 14.36 12.59 -0.74
N MET A 46 13.44 12.04 -1.53
CA MET A 46 12.71 10.82 -1.19
C MET A 46 13.67 9.67 -0.86
N ILE A 47 14.73 9.49 -1.65
CA ILE A 47 15.72 8.43 -1.44
C ILE A 47 16.67 8.72 -0.26
N LYS A 48 16.89 9.99 0.09
CA LYS A 48 17.80 10.37 1.19
C LYS A 48 17.11 10.42 2.56
N ASN A 49 15.79 10.55 2.59
CA ASN A 49 15.02 10.74 3.81
C ASN A 49 14.60 9.39 4.42
N GLU A 50 14.24 9.39 5.70
CA GLU A 50 13.72 8.24 6.45
C GLU A 50 12.21 8.00 6.24
N GLY A 51 11.55 8.84 5.43
CA GLY A 51 10.12 8.72 5.11
C GLY A 51 9.26 9.70 5.92
N GLY A 52 8.04 9.30 6.29
CA GLY A 52 7.15 10.12 7.13
C GLY A 52 6.53 11.34 6.44
N MET A 53 6.32 11.26 5.12
CA MET A 53 5.76 12.34 4.31
C MET A 53 4.75 11.81 3.29
N VAL A 54 3.83 12.68 2.85
CA VAL A 54 2.94 12.42 1.71
C VAL A 54 3.48 13.17 0.50
N ILE A 55 3.66 12.46 -0.61
CA ILE A 55 4.14 13.06 -1.86
C ILE A 55 2.99 13.04 -2.88
N ALA A 56 2.43 14.22 -3.15
CA ALA A 56 1.42 14.37 -4.19
C ALA A 56 2.10 14.40 -5.57
N MET A 57 1.84 13.38 -6.39
CA MET A 57 2.42 13.23 -7.72
C MET A 57 1.36 13.35 -8.81
N LYS A 58 1.79 13.78 -10.01
CA LYS A 58 0.96 13.67 -11.21
C LYS A 58 0.82 12.20 -11.59
N ASN A 59 -0.20 11.89 -12.40
CA ASN A 59 -0.57 10.51 -12.76
C ASN A 59 0.65 9.63 -13.14
N TYR A 60 1.41 10.01 -14.17
CA TYR A 60 2.58 9.24 -14.61
C TYR A 60 3.69 9.13 -13.56
N ASP A 61 3.98 10.22 -12.84
CA ASP A 61 5.02 10.21 -11.81
C ASP A 61 4.60 9.29 -10.65
N GLY A 62 3.33 9.32 -10.24
CA GLY A 62 2.80 8.48 -9.18
C GLY A 62 2.83 6.99 -9.54
N ASP A 63 2.43 6.64 -10.77
CA ASP A 63 2.50 5.28 -11.30
C ASP A 63 3.92 4.72 -11.18
N VAL A 64 4.90 5.39 -11.81
CA VAL A 64 6.30 4.93 -11.82
C VAL A 64 6.95 4.96 -10.43
N GLN A 65 6.74 6.01 -9.64
CA GLN A 65 7.41 6.14 -8.34
C GLN A 65 6.80 5.23 -7.27
N SER A 66 5.53 4.85 -7.39
CA SER A 66 4.89 3.91 -6.46
C SER A 66 5.62 2.55 -6.45
N ASP A 67 6.02 2.04 -7.61
CA ASP A 67 6.81 0.82 -7.75
C ASP A 67 8.20 0.97 -7.12
N ILE A 68 8.86 2.12 -7.31
CA ILE A 68 10.19 2.41 -6.73
C ILE A 68 10.09 2.42 -5.20
N VAL A 69 9.09 3.10 -4.65
CA VAL A 69 8.84 3.14 -3.21
C VAL A 69 8.54 1.73 -2.69
N ALA A 70 7.59 1.02 -3.29
CA ALA A 70 7.22 -0.34 -2.87
C ALA A 70 8.42 -1.29 -2.87
N GLN A 71 9.26 -1.24 -3.90
CA GLN A 71 10.46 -2.05 -3.96
C GLN A 71 11.52 -1.62 -2.93
N GLY A 72 11.65 -0.32 -2.65
CA GLY A 72 12.53 0.23 -1.62
C GLY A 72 12.13 -0.18 -0.20
N PHE A 73 10.82 -0.36 0.04
CA PHE A 73 10.27 -0.87 1.31
C PHE A 73 10.27 -2.42 1.39
N GLY A 74 10.77 -3.11 0.37
CA GLY A 74 11.12 -4.53 0.43
C GLY A 74 10.49 -5.40 -0.66
N SER A 75 9.23 -5.18 -1.02
CA SER A 75 8.54 -5.94 -2.08
C SER A 75 7.33 -5.18 -2.61
N LEU A 76 7.09 -5.28 -3.92
CA LEU A 76 5.85 -4.83 -4.57
C LEU A 76 4.59 -5.44 -3.93
N GLY A 77 4.71 -6.63 -3.33
CA GLY A 77 3.62 -7.32 -2.63
C GLY A 77 3.22 -6.70 -1.28
N LEU A 78 3.93 -5.67 -0.82
CA LEU A 78 3.70 -4.99 0.47
C LEU A 78 3.16 -3.56 0.33
N MET A 79 2.56 -3.23 -0.82
CA MET A 79 1.97 -1.92 -1.09
C MET A 79 0.44 -2.01 -1.24
N THR A 80 -0.27 -1.04 -0.69
CA THR A 80 -1.72 -0.86 -0.85
C THR A 80 -2.02 0.23 -1.88
N SER A 81 -3.06 0.05 -2.72
CA SER A 81 -3.59 1.09 -3.61
C SER A 81 -5.06 1.34 -3.29
N VAL A 82 -5.43 2.61 -3.08
CA VAL A 82 -6.82 3.02 -2.84
C VAL A 82 -7.10 4.32 -3.58
N LEU A 83 -8.05 4.28 -4.51
CA LEU A 83 -8.62 5.45 -5.17
C LEU A 83 -9.73 6.04 -4.30
N ILE A 84 -9.69 7.36 -4.11
CA ILE A 84 -10.63 8.11 -3.28
C ILE A 84 -11.19 9.28 -4.08
N THR A 85 -12.52 9.46 -4.07
CA THR A 85 -13.16 10.63 -4.67
C THR A 85 -13.13 11.85 -3.73
N PRO A 86 -13.09 13.09 -4.26
CA PRO A 86 -13.01 14.30 -3.43
C PRO A 86 -14.20 14.53 -2.48
N ASP A 87 -15.34 13.90 -2.72
CA ASP A 87 -16.50 13.96 -1.83
C ASP A 87 -16.37 13.06 -0.59
N GLY A 88 -15.32 12.22 -0.54
CA GLY A 88 -15.06 11.30 0.55
C GLY A 88 -16.05 10.14 0.65
N LYS A 89 -16.80 9.83 -0.41
CA LYS A 89 -17.86 8.82 -0.39
C LYS A 89 -17.58 7.57 -1.21
N THR A 90 -16.81 7.69 -2.29
CA THR A 90 -16.52 6.58 -3.20
C THR A 90 -15.06 6.17 -3.06
N PHE A 91 -14.87 4.85 -2.93
CA PHE A 91 -13.57 4.23 -2.70
C PHE A 91 -13.45 3.02 -3.62
N GLU A 92 -12.26 2.84 -4.18
CA GLU A 92 -11.88 1.65 -4.92
C GLU A 92 -10.53 1.20 -4.37
N ALA A 93 -10.44 -0.08 -3.98
CA ALA A 93 -9.27 -0.65 -3.33
C ALA A 93 -8.76 -1.81 -4.18
N GLU A 94 -7.50 -1.72 -4.58
CA GLU A 94 -6.85 -2.68 -5.47
C GLU A 94 -5.49 -3.12 -4.92
N ALA A 95 -4.98 -4.23 -5.46
CA ALA A 95 -3.59 -4.60 -5.22
C ALA A 95 -2.70 -3.70 -6.08
N ALA A 96 -1.67 -3.09 -5.49
CA ALA A 96 -0.79 -2.18 -6.21
C ALA A 96 0.04 -2.87 -7.31
N HIS A 97 0.25 -4.18 -7.23
CA HIS A 97 1.01 -4.92 -8.23
C HIS A 97 0.11 -5.55 -9.31
N GLY A 98 0.64 -5.65 -10.53
CA GLY A 98 -0.01 -6.33 -11.64
C GLY A 98 -0.08 -7.86 -11.49
N THR A 99 -0.69 -8.51 -12.49
CA THR A 99 -0.80 -9.97 -12.54
C THR A 99 0.57 -10.63 -12.79
N VAL A 100 0.96 -11.55 -11.91
CA VAL A 100 2.29 -12.20 -11.94
C VAL A 100 2.34 -13.30 -13.01
N THR A 101 2.37 -12.89 -14.29
CA THR A 101 2.25 -13.78 -15.45
C THR A 101 3.27 -14.92 -15.44
N ARG A 102 4.50 -14.66 -14.98
CA ARG A 102 5.54 -15.69 -14.81
C ARG A 102 5.08 -16.82 -13.88
N HIS A 103 4.51 -16.49 -12.74
CA HIS A 103 4.02 -17.48 -11.77
C HIS A 103 2.79 -18.20 -12.32
N PHE A 104 1.92 -17.49 -13.02
CA PHE A 104 0.75 -18.09 -13.68
C PHE A 104 1.14 -19.16 -14.70
N ARG A 105 2.20 -18.94 -15.50
CA ARG A 105 2.70 -19.96 -16.45
C ARG A 105 3.25 -21.21 -15.77
N GLU A 106 3.87 -21.07 -14.60
CA GLU A 106 4.32 -22.24 -13.81
C GLU A 106 3.13 -22.99 -13.21
N HIS A 107 2.15 -22.27 -12.67
CA HIS A 107 0.90 -22.85 -12.20
C HIS A 107 0.18 -23.66 -13.29
N GLN A 108 0.10 -23.14 -14.52
CA GLN A 108 -0.51 -23.85 -15.66
C GLN A 108 0.19 -25.17 -16.01
N LYS A 109 1.47 -25.33 -15.67
CA LYS A 109 2.22 -26.57 -15.85
C LYS A 109 2.06 -27.56 -14.68
N GLY A 110 1.35 -27.16 -13.62
CA GLY A 110 1.26 -27.92 -12.37
C GLY A 110 2.45 -27.73 -11.43
N ASN A 111 3.35 -26.77 -11.72
CA ASN A 111 4.51 -26.50 -10.87
C ASN A 111 4.11 -25.66 -9.64
N PRO A 112 4.78 -25.85 -8.49
CA PRO A 112 4.54 -25.04 -7.31
C PRO A 112 4.93 -23.57 -7.56
N THR A 113 4.17 -22.65 -6.97
CA THR A 113 4.43 -21.20 -7.02
C THR A 113 4.57 -20.64 -5.61
N SER A 114 5.25 -19.50 -5.48
CA SER A 114 5.34 -18.72 -4.25
C SER A 114 5.08 -17.25 -4.60
N THR A 115 3.81 -16.93 -4.82
CA THR A 115 3.31 -15.59 -5.10
C THR A 115 2.80 -14.98 -3.80
N ASN A 116 3.23 -13.77 -3.48
CA ASN A 116 2.77 -13.05 -2.29
C ASN A 116 1.31 -12.59 -2.44
N PRO A 117 0.38 -13.03 -1.57
CA PRO A 117 -1.01 -12.60 -1.65
C PRO A 117 -1.35 -11.42 -0.72
N ILE A 118 -0.38 -10.86 0.01
CA ILE A 118 -0.63 -9.81 1.04
C ILE A 118 -1.33 -8.59 0.43
N ALA A 119 -0.82 -8.01 -0.66
CA ALA A 119 -1.46 -6.88 -1.32
C ALA A 119 -2.90 -7.19 -1.78
N SER A 120 -3.17 -8.41 -2.26
CA SER A 120 -4.53 -8.82 -2.62
C SER A 120 -5.45 -8.98 -1.41
N ILE A 121 -4.94 -9.47 -0.28
CA ILE A 121 -5.69 -9.51 0.98
C ILE A 121 -5.98 -8.09 1.46
N PHE A 122 -5.00 -7.20 1.37
CA PHE A 122 -5.14 -5.82 1.81
C PHE A 122 -6.11 -5.02 0.93
N ALA A 123 -6.22 -5.33 -0.37
CA ALA A 123 -7.27 -4.75 -1.22
C ALA A 123 -8.67 -5.07 -0.67
N TRP A 124 -8.91 -6.32 -0.25
CA TRP A 124 -10.17 -6.70 0.41
C TRP A 124 -10.36 -5.98 1.74
N THR A 125 -9.37 -6.01 2.64
CA THR A 125 -9.52 -5.42 3.98
C THR A 125 -9.71 -3.92 3.92
N ARG A 126 -9.00 -3.19 3.05
CA ARG A 126 -9.18 -1.75 2.86
C ARG A 126 -10.60 -1.42 2.37
N GLY A 127 -11.13 -2.19 1.42
CA GLY A 127 -12.51 -2.07 0.96
C GLY A 127 -13.53 -2.34 2.07
N LEU A 128 -13.34 -3.42 2.84
CA LEU A 128 -14.24 -3.81 3.95
C LEU A 128 -14.19 -2.82 5.11
N ALA A 129 -13.00 -2.37 5.52
CA ALA A 129 -12.84 -1.35 6.54
C ALA A 129 -13.59 -0.08 6.14
N LYS A 130 -13.44 0.35 4.87
CA LYS A 130 -14.13 1.54 4.40
C LYS A 130 -15.64 1.38 4.31
N ARG A 131 -16.12 0.21 3.90
CA ARG A 131 -17.55 -0.14 3.97
C ARG A 131 -18.07 -0.06 5.41
N GLY A 132 -17.31 -0.61 6.36
CA GLY A 132 -17.63 -0.57 7.79
C GLY A 132 -17.71 0.85 8.34
N GLU A 133 -16.79 1.74 7.96
CA GLU A 133 -16.86 3.16 8.32
C GLU A 133 -18.09 3.86 7.73
N LEU A 134 -18.44 3.58 6.47
CA LEU A 134 -19.59 4.20 5.80
C LEU A 134 -20.94 3.71 6.35
N ASP A 135 -20.98 2.49 6.90
CA ASP A 135 -22.19 1.86 7.47
C ASP A 135 -22.24 1.94 9.01
N ASP A 136 -21.30 2.63 9.66
CA ASP A 136 -21.17 2.65 11.12
C ASP A 136 -21.15 1.21 11.72
N THR A 137 -20.45 0.28 11.07
CA THR A 137 -20.37 -1.14 11.44
C THR A 137 -18.96 -1.50 11.97
N PRO A 138 -18.66 -1.23 13.25
CA PRO A 138 -17.32 -1.38 13.82
C PRO A 138 -16.81 -2.83 13.82
N GLU A 139 -17.68 -3.82 13.83
CA GLU A 139 -17.31 -5.24 13.75
C GLU A 139 -16.64 -5.57 12.42
N LEU A 140 -17.09 -4.94 11.32
CA LEU A 140 -16.51 -5.13 10.00
C LEU A 140 -15.12 -4.48 9.90
N VAL A 141 -14.96 -3.29 10.47
CA VAL A 141 -13.66 -2.60 10.58
C VAL A 141 -12.68 -3.48 11.37
N LYS A 142 -13.10 -3.95 12.55
CA LYS A 142 -12.29 -4.82 13.41
C LYS A 142 -11.93 -6.14 12.73
N PHE A 143 -12.83 -6.72 11.92
CA PHE A 143 -12.55 -7.91 11.13
C PHE A 143 -11.45 -7.65 10.10
N ALA A 144 -11.55 -6.55 9.35
CA ALA A 144 -10.58 -6.16 8.33
C ALA A 144 -9.19 -5.92 8.95
N GLU A 145 -9.11 -5.15 10.04
CA GLU A 145 -7.88 -4.90 10.79
C GLU A 145 -7.26 -6.20 11.33
N SER A 146 -8.08 -7.10 11.86
CA SER A 146 -7.61 -8.41 12.35
C SER A 146 -6.99 -9.27 11.26
N LEU A 147 -7.51 -9.17 10.03
CA LEU A 147 -6.98 -9.91 8.88
C LEU A 147 -5.65 -9.32 8.38
N GLU A 148 -5.51 -7.98 8.42
CA GLU A 148 -4.23 -7.31 8.15
C GLU A 148 -3.17 -7.71 9.19
N GLU A 149 -3.52 -7.67 10.48
CA GLU A 149 -2.66 -8.11 11.57
C GLU A 149 -2.28 -9.59 11.45
N ALA A 150 -3.19 -10.45 10.99
CA ALA A 150 -2.91 -11.86 10.78
C ALA A 150 -1.82 -12.07 9.71
N CYS A 151 -1.87 -11.32 8.59
CA CYS A 151 -0.84 -11.37 7.56
C CYS A 151 0.53 -10.94 8.11
N ILE A 152 0.57 -9.82 8.82
CA ILE A 152 1.80 -9.29 9.42
C ILE A 152 2.36 -10.28 10.43
N HIS A 153 1.51 -10.82 11.31
CA HIS A 153 1.92 -11.79 12.34
C HIS A 153 2.51 -13.07 11.74
N VAL A 154 1.93 -13.59 10.65
CA VAL A 154 2.43 -14.80 9.98
C VAL A 154 3.85 -14.58 9.42
N VAL A 155 4.12 -13.40 8.85
CA VAL A 155 5.47 -13.06 8.36
C VAL A 155 6.43 -12.76 9.51
N ASP A 156 6.07 -11.81 10.37
CA ASP A 156 6.98 -11.21 11.37
C ASP A 156 7.22 -12.14 12.57
N GLN A 157 6.16 -12.74 13.10
CA GLN A 157 6.23 -13.52 14.35
C GLN A 157 6.43 -15.02 14.09
N GLN A 158 5.92 -15.55 12.99
CA GLN A 158 6.04 -16.97 12.66
C GLN A 158 7.15 -17.26 11.63
N GLY A 159 7.68 -16.23 10.96
CA GLY A 159 8.69 -16.39 9.91
C GLY A 159 8.17 -17.09 8.66
N ILE A 160 6.84 -17.23 8.49
CA ILE A 160 6.24 -17.90 7.34
C ILE A 160 6.00 -16.85 6.26
N MET A 161 6.75 -16.93 5.17
CA MET A 161 6.72 -15.91 4.12
C MET A 161 6.90 -16.50 2.72
N THR A 162 6.49 -15.74 1.72
CA THR A 162 6.69 -16.08 0.31
C THR A 162 8.09 -15.72 -0.18
N LYS A 163 8.45 -16.24 -1.35
CA LYS A 163 9.81 -16.19 -1.90
C LYS A 163 10.36 -14.78 -2.06
N ASP A 164 9.53 -13.82 -2.44
CA ASP A 164 9.91 -12.41 -2.56
C ASP A 164 10.41 -11.84 -1.22
N LEU A 165 9.66 -12.05 -0.13
CA LEU A 165 10.04 -11.60 1.21
C LEU A 165 11.29 -12.32 1.72
N ALA A 166 11.36 -13.63 1.50
CA ALA A 166 12.52 -14.42 1.89
C ALA A 166 13.81 -13.93 1.22
N ILE A 167 13.74 -13.56 -0.08
CA ILE A 167 14.85 -12.95 -0.80
C ILE A 167 15.22 -11.59 -0.19
N SER A 168 14.24 -10.73 0.12
CA SER A 168 14.47 -9.42 0.74
C SER A 168 15.09 -9.52 2.14
N CYS A 169 14.82 -10.61 2.87
CA CYS A 169 15.46 -10.92 4.15
C CYS A 169 16.83 -11.62 4.04
N GLY A 170 17.32 -11.89 2.82
CA GLY A 170 18.57 -12.64 2.60
C GLY A 170 18.48 -14.15 2.87
N LYS A 171 17.27 -14.70 3.04
CA LYS A 171 17.00 -16.12 3.35
C LYS A 171 16.39 -16.86 2.17
N LYS A 172 17.15 -16.96 1.07
CA LYS A 172 16.63 -17.38 -0.26
C LYS A 172 15.90 -18.73 -0.29
N ASP A 173 16.20 -19.63 0.64
CA ASP A 173 15.63 -20.98 0.71
C ASP A 173 14.52 -21.11 1.78
N ASP A 174 14.32 -20.10 2.63
CA ASP A 174 13.32 -20.10 3.71
C ASP A 174 12.01 -19.44 3.25
N TYR A 175 11.29 -20.11 2.35
CA TYR A 175 9.97 -19.65 1.91
C TYR A 175 8.97 -20.80 1.77
N VAL A 176 7.69 -20.46 1.79
CA VAL A 176 6.59 -21.41 1.54
C VAL A 176 5.91 -21.15 0.20
N THR A 177 5.14 -22.14 -0.28
CA THR A 177 4.29 -21.97 -1.47
C THR A 177 3.14 -21.00 -1.23
N THR A 178 2.55 -20.49 -2.31
CA THR A 178 1.38 -19.59 -2.27
C THR A 178 0.26 -20.12 -1.37
N THR A 179 -0.09 -21.40 -1.51
CA THR A 179 -1.17 -22.04 -0.73
C THR A 179 -0.79 -22.19 0.73
N GLN A 180 0.43 -22.62 1.03
CA GLN A 180 0.89 -22.76 2.42
C GLN A 180 0.90 -21.43 3.19
N TYR A 181 1.23 -20.32 2.52
CA TYR A 181 1.12 -19.00 3.14
C TYR A 181 -0.34 -18.64 3.45
N LEU A 182 -1.25 -18.85 2.49
CA LEU A 182 -2.68 -18.61 2.69
C LEU A 182 -3.26 -19.48 3.82
N ASP A 183 -2.88 -20.76 3.89
CA ASP A 183 -3.29 -21.68 4.96
C ASP A 183 -2.81 -21.19 6.35
N ALA A 184 -1.59 -20.63 6.42
CA ALA A 184 -1.06 -20.06 7.66
C ALA A 184 -1.86 -18.83 8.11
N VAL A 185 -2.20 -17.93 7.17
CA VAL A 185 -3.07 -16.77 7.44
C VAL A 185 -4.46 -17.21 7.87
N GLU A 186 -5.06 -18.20 7.19
CA GLU A 186 -6.37 -18.76 7.57
C GLU A 186 -6.33 -19.33 9.00
N LYS A 187 -5.32 -20.15 9.31
CA LYS A 187 -5.16 -20.73 10.65
C LYS A 187 -5.02 -19.65 11.72
N ARG A 188 -4.26 -18.59 11.45
CA ARG A 188 -4.13 -17.43 12.36
C ARG A 188 -5.48 -16.73 12.54
N MET A 189 -6.19 -16.46 11.45
CA MET A 189 -7.47 -15.76 11.50
C MET A 189 -8.54 -16.57 12.26
N LYS A 190 -8.61 -17.89 12.06
CA LYS A 190 -9.49 -18.78 12.85
C LYS A 190 -9.23 -18.68 14.34
N ALA A 191 -7.96 -18.65 14.75
CA ALA A 191 -7.59 -18.50 16.16
C ALA A 191 -8.00 -17.12 16.73
N VAL A 192 -7.84 -16.05 15.94
CA VAL A 192 -8.27 -14.69 16.34
C VAL A 192 -9.79 -14.61 16.51
N LEU A 193 -10.55 -15.22 15.59
CA LEU A 193 -12.01 -15.25 15.66
C LEU A 193 -12.51 -16.10 16.84
N SER A 194 -11.89 -17.26 17.11
CA SER A 194 -12.28 -18.11 18.24
C SER A 194 -11.97 -17.50 19.61
N ALA A 195 -11.00 -16.59 19.70
CA ALA A 195 -10.67 -15.89 20.94
C ALA A 195 -11.56 -14.66 21.20
N LYS A 196 -12.34 -14.24 20.20
CA LYS A 196 -13.27 -13.09 20.26
C LYS A 196 -14.74 -13.51 20.43
N LEU A 197 -15.03 -14.81 20.43
CA LEU A 197 -16.31 -15.45 20.78
C LEU A 197 -16.24 -16.03 22.20
#